data_AF-A0AAV1Z425-F1
#
_entry.id   AF-A0AAV1Z425-F1
#
_cell.length_a   1.000
_cell.length_b   1.000
_cell.length_c   1.000
_cell.angle_alpha   90.00
_cell.angle_beta   90.00
_cell.angle_gamma   90.00
#
_symmetry.space_group_name_H-M   'P 1'
#
loop_
_entity.id
_entity.type
_entity.pdbx_description
1 polymer ?
#
loop_
_entity_poly.entity_id
_entity_poly.type
_entity_poly.pdbx_seq_one_letter_code
_entity_poly.pdbx_strand_id
1 'polypeptide(L)'
;KSHVDDFISNNQNLPKELILTVDGREIFSEQSNPVQPLNLPYDRSVNEASSYFISKHSISFTDEQIIAQRHSLRAVPYTKATYIWRNKKGEFYVYGLQKKVYFEDYPQTCCMCTCC
;
A
#
# COMPACT_ATOMS: atom_id res chain seq x y z
N LYS A 1 16.78 19.03 -0.16
CA LYS A 1 16.83 17.53 -0.21
C LYS A 1 15.44 17.02 -0.60
N SER A 2 15.27 15.78 -1.08
CA SER A 2 13.90 15.21 -1.24
C SER A 2 13.54 14.45 0.03
N HIS A 3 12.42 14.84 0.65
CA HIS A 3 11.86 14.16 1.81
C HIS A 3 10.62 13.39 1.36
N VAL A 4 10.55 12.10 1.73
CA VAL A 4 9.55 11.17 1.23
C VAL A 4 8.85 10.53 2.43
N ASP A 5 7.53 10.50 2.38
CA ASP A 5 6.64 9.88 3.35
C ASP A 5 5.60 9.04 2.60
N ASP A 6 5.30 7.85 3.11
CA ASP A 6 4.37 6.90 2.49
C ASP A 6 3.25 6.52 3.47
N PHE A 7 2.05 6.33 2.92
CA PHE A 7 0.89 5.81 3.65
C PHE A 7 0.22 4.69 2.87
N ILE A 8 -0.22 3.65 3.57
CA ILE A 8 -0.95 2.54 2.99
C ILE A 8 -2.32 2.42 3.65
N SER A 9 -3.34 2.69 2.86
CA SER A 9 -4.72 2.29 3.12
C SER A 9 -4.87 0.81 2.76
N ASN A 10 -5.05 -0.03 3.78
CA ASN A 10 -5.40 -1.43 3.60
C ASN A 10 -6.30 -1.89 4.74
N ASN A 11 -7.44 -2.47 4.38
CA ASN A 11 -8.47 -2.98 5.29
C ASN A 11 -8.61 -4.52 5.23
N GLN A 12 -7.71 -5.20 4.53
CA GLN A 12 -7.68 -6.66 4.40
C GLN A 12 -6.59 -7.27 5.26
N ASN A 13 -6.65 -8.59 5.48
CA ASN A 13 -5.62 -9.37 6.19
C ASN A 13 -4.34 -9.60 5.36
N LEU A 14 -4.07 -8.74 4.37
CA LEU A 14 -2.83 -8.72 3.61
C LEU A 14 -1.82 -7.81 4.32
N PRO A 15 -0.63 -8.29 4.74
CA PRO A 15 0.35 -7.44 5.41
C PRO A 15 0.77 -6.23 4.58
N LYS A 16 0.84 -5.06 5.22
CA LYS A 16 1.15 -3.77 4.58
C LYS A 16 2.56 -3.75 3.99
N GLU A 17 3.49 -4.42 4.64
CA GLU A 17 4.89 -4.55 4.22
C GLU A 17 4.97 -5.24 2.86
N LEU A 18 4.14 -6.24 2.61
CA LEU A 18 4.09 -6.93 1.32
C LEU A 18 3.57 -6.03 0.20
N ILE A 19 2.61 -5.16 0.51
CA ILE A 19 2.04 -4.19 -0.45
C ILE A 19 3.10 -3.18 -0.92
N LEU A 20 4.05 -2.79 -0.06
CA LEU A 20 5.16 -1.89 -0.43
C LEU A 20 6.12 -2.55 -1.43
N THR A 21 6.27 -3.87 -1.38
CA THR A 21 7.27 -4.62 -2.19
C THR A 21 6.79 -5.02 -3.59
N VAL A 22 5.57 -4.66 -3.97
CA VAL A 22 4.99 -5.01 -5.27
C VAL A 22 4.72 -3.79 -6.12
N ASP A 23 4.62 -4.01 -7.43
CA ASP A 23 4.25 -2.93 -8.34
C ASP A 23 2.75 -2.71 -8.28
N GLY A 24 2.38 -1.44 -8.40
CA GLY A 24 1.00 -1.00 -8.52
C GLY A 24 0.86 -0.05 -9.70
N ARG A 25 -0.37 0.36 -9.98
CA ARG A 25 -0.67 1.34 -11.01
C ARG A 25 -0.76 2.72 -10.38
N GLU A 26 -0.05 3.71 -10.91
CA GLU A 26 -0.29 5.11 -10.56
C GLU A 26 -1.68 5.51 -11.06
N ILE A 27 -2.53 5.98 -10.13
CA ILE A 27 -3.91 6.40 -10.42
C ILE A 27 -4.06 7.91 -10.33
N PHE A 28 -3.12 8.59 -9.67
CA PHE A 28 -3.09 10.04 -9.53
C PHE A 28 -1.65 10.49 -9.31
N SER A 29 -1.26 11.60 -9.93
CA SER A 29 0.03 12.25 -9.73
C SER A 29 -0.16 13.74 -9.94
N GLU A 30 0.21 14.55 -8.95
CA GLU A 30 0.18 16.00 -9.02
C GLU A 30 1.44 16.58 -8.39
N GLN A 31 1.98 17.62 -9.00
CA GLN A 31 3.12 18.35 -8.48
C GLN A 31 2.86 19.86 -8.54
N SER A 32 3.07 20.54 -7.41
CA SER A 32 2.92 21.99 -7.30
C SER A 32 3.75 22.53 -6.12
N ASN A 33 3.66 23.83 -5.82
CA ASN A 33 4.35 24.44 -4.69
C ASN A 33 3.39 25.33 -3.87
N PRO A 34 2.70 24.82 -2.84
CA PRO A 34 2.53 23.42 -2.40
C PRO A 34 1.30 22.73 -3.01
N VAL A 35 1.21 21.41 -2.86
CA VAL A 35 0.04 20.60 -3.28
C VAL A 35 -1.13 20.75 -2.32
N GLN A 36 -2.35 20.59 -2.83
CA GLN A 36 -3.54 20.56 -2.00
C GLN A 36 -3.76 19.15 -1.43
N PRO A 37 -4.40 19.03 -0.24
CA PRO A 37 -4.79 17.74 0.29
C PRO A 37 -5.76 17.03 -0.64
N LEU A 38 -5.63 15.71 -0.72
CA LEU A 38 -6.55 14.88 -1.48
C LEU A 38 -7.94 14.87 -0.83
N ASN A 39 -8.97 14.83 -1.66
CA ASN A 39 -10.37 14.71 -1.25
C ASN A 39 -11.07 13.59 -2.04
N LEU A 40 -10.72 12.35 -1.72
CA LEU A 40 -11.31 11.15 -2.30
C LEU A 40 -12.64 10.82 -1.61
N PRO A 41 -13.72 10.52 -2.34
CA PRO A 41 -15.02 10.22 -1.74
C PRO A 41 -15.06 8.90 -0.96
N TYR A 42 -14.24 7.92 -1.34
CA TYR A 42 -14.32 6.54 -0.84
C TYR A 42 -13.18 6.14 0.10
N ASP A 43 -12.15 6.97 0.29
CA ASP A 43 -11.02 6.64 1.15
C ASP A 43 -10.61 7.84 2.04
N ARG A 44 -11.27 7.91 3.20
CA ARG A 44 -10.99 8.96 4.20
C ARG A 44 -9.59 8.85 4.78
N SER A 45 -9.06 7.63 4.91
CA SER A 45 -7.74 7.40 5.49
C SER A 45 -6.63 8.00 4.62
N VAL A 46 -6.79 7.93 3.30
CA VAL A 46 -5.90 8.59 2.34
C VAL A 46 -6.01 10.12 2.42
N ASN A 47 -7.22 10.67 2.58
CA ASN A 47 -7.41 12.12 2.72
C ASN A 47 -6.75 12.66 3.99
N GLU A 48 -6.92 11.95 5.12
CA GLU A 48 -6.31 12.28 6.40
C GLU A 48 -4.77 12.21 6.31
N ALA A 49 -4.23 11.14 5.73
CA ALA A 49 -2.80 10.99 5.50
C ALA A 49 -2.24 12.09 4.60
N SER A 50 -2.94 12.43 3.51
CA SER A 50 -2.54 13.50 2.60
C SER A 50 -2.48 14.86 3.31
N SER A 51 -3.50 15.20 4.09
CA SER A 51 -3.54 16.43 4.89
C SER A 51 -2.43 16.48 5.93
N TYR A 52 -2.18 15.34 6.59
CA TYR A 52 -1.10 15.18 7.57
C TYR A 52 0.28 15.38 6.92
N PHE A 53 0.55 14.78 5.76
CA PHE A 53 1.85 14.92 5.08
C PHE A 53 2.15 16.34 4.62
N ILE A 54 1.15 17.07 4.09
CA ILE A 54 1.31 18.49 3.76
C ILE A 54 1.67 19.29 5.01
N SER A 55 0.92 19.08 6.09
CA SER A 55 1.12 19.79 7.36
C SER A 55 2.46 19.45 8.00
N LYS A 56 2.91 18.19 7.92
CA LYS A 56 4.20 17.74 8.40
C LYS A 56 5.33 18.41 7.61
N HIS A 57 5.28 18.40 6.28
CA HIS A 57 6.33 18.98 5.44
C HIS A 57 6.46 20.49 5.60
N SER A 58 5.36 21.21 5.88
CA SER A 58 5.42 22.67 6.06
C SER A 58 6.14 23.11 7.34
N ILE A 59 6.26 22.22 8.35
CA ILE A 59 6.87 22.55 9.65
C ILE A 59 8.15 21.76 9.98
N SER A 60 8.41 20.64 9.30
CA SER A 60 9.50 19.72 9.69
C SER A 60 10.89 20.18 9.27
N PHE A 61 11.00 21.10 8.32
CA PHE A 61 12.28 21.49 7.70
C PHE A 61 12.45 23.01 7.74
N THR A 62 12.73 23.56 8.92
CA THR A 62 12.82 25.02 9.14
C THR A 62 13.95 25.70 8.36
N ASP A 63 15.02 24.96 8.02
CA ASP A 63 16.18 25.47 7.29
C ASP A 63 16.12 25.19 5.78
N GLU A 64 15.02 24.59 5.29
CA GLU A 64 14.81 24.28 3.87
C GLU A 64 13.55 24.96 3.34
N GLN A 65 13.55 25.33 2.06
CA GLN A 65 12.35 25.83 1.36
C GLN A 65 11.77 24.75 0.44
N ILE A 66 10.45 24.60 0.46
CA ILE A 66 9.74 23.74 -0.50
C ILE A 66 9.75 24.44 -1.88
N ILE A 67 10.46 23.85 -2.84
CA ILE A 67 10.49 24.33 -4.24
C ILE A 67 9.39 23.65 -5.05
N ALA A 68 9.13 22.38 -4.76
CA ALA A 68 8.05 21.59 -5.32
C ALA A 68 7.70 20.46 -4.37
N GLN A 69 6.42 20.11 -4.32
CA GLN A 69 5.89 18.96 -3.62
C GLN A 69 5.09 18.11 -4.60
N ARG A 70 5.20 16.80 -4.50
CA ARG A 70 4.48 15.85 -5.35
C ARG A 70 3.63 14.92 -4.50
N HIS A 71 2.36 14.79 -4.85
CA HIS A 71 1.49 13.72 -4.36
C HIS A 71 1.29 12.69 -5.47
N SER A 72 1.50 11.42 -5.13
CA SER A 72 1.23 10.29 -6.02
C SER A 72 0.38 9.28 -5.28
N LEU A 73 -0.68 8.79 -5.94
CA LEU A 73 -1.46 7.66 -5.47
C LEU A 73 -1.19 6.46 -6.37
N ARG A 74 -0.88 5.35 -5.72
CA ARG A 74 -0.60 4.07 -6.38
C ARG A 74 -1.59 3.02 -5.89
N ALA A 75 -2.39 2.48 -6.81
CA ALA A 75 -3.28 1.37 -6.55
C ALA A 75 -2.55 0.05 -6.74
N VAL A 76 -2.50 -0.77 -5.68
CA VAL A 76 -2.01 -2.15 -5.77
C VAL A 76 -3.24 -3.07 -5.87
N PRO A 77 -3.45 -3.74 -7.02
CA PRO A 77 -4.57 -4.66 -7.14
C PRO A 77 -4.33 -5.89 -6.27
N TYR A 78 -5.40 -6.42 -5.70
CA TYR A 78 -5.40 -7.72 -5.05
C TYR A 78 -6.69 -8.48 -5.35
N THR A 79 -6.63 -9.79 -5.21
CA THR A 79 -7.77 -10.71 -5.27
C THR A 79 -7.75 -11.55 -4.01
N LYS A 80 -8.83 -11.50 -3.24
CA LYS A 80 -9.05 -12.33 -2.06
C LYS A 80 -9.81 -13.58 -2.48
N ALA A 81 -9.23 -14.74 -2.24
CA ALA A 81 -9.88 -16.03 -2.44
C ALA A 81 -10.16 -16.66 -1.08
N THR A 82 -11.42 -16.99 -0.82
CA THR A 82 -11.84 -17.73 0.37
C THR A 82 -12.06 -19.20 0.01
N TYR A 83 -11.74 -20.11 0.92
CA TYR A 83 -11.89 -21.54 0.68
C TYR A 83 -12.36 -22.29 1.93
N ILE A 84 -12.89 -23.49 1.70
CA ILE A 84 -13.20 -24.46 2.74
C ILE A 84 -12.45 -25.75 2.38
N TRP A 85 -11.57 -26.20 3.28
CA TRP A 85 -10.79 -27.43 3.10
C TRP A 85 -10.80 -28.23 4.39
N ARG A 86 -11.25 -29.49 4.33
CA ARG A 86 -11.34 -30.39 5.51
C ARG A 86 -12.02 -29.71 6.72
N ASN A 87 -13.17 -29.07 6.49
CA ASN A 87 -13.92 -28.28 7.48
C ASN A 87 -13.21 -27.05 8.07
N LYS A 88 -12.03 -26.67 7.57
CA LYS A 88 -11.36 -25.41 7.92
C LYS A 88 -11.65 -24.37 6.85
N LYS A 89 -12.11 -23.19 7.28
CA LYS A 89 -12.22 -22.01 6.42
C LYS A 89 -10.90 -21.27 6.43
N GLY A 90 -10.51 -20.71 5.30
CA GLY A 90 -9.34 -19.85 5.21
C GLY A 90 -9.44 -18.92 4.02
N GLU A 91 -8.41 -18.09 3.86
CA GLU A 91 -8.29 -17.14 2.78
C GLU A 91 -6.84 -16.98 2.34
N PHE A 92 -6.67 -16.59 1.08
CA PHE A 92 -5.38 -16.18 0.55
C PHE A 92 -5.57 -15.03 -0.43
N TYR A 93 -4.47 -14.34 -0.70
CA TYR A 93 -4.44 -13.14 -1.49
C TYR A 93 -3.51 -13.33 -2.68
N VAL A 94 -3.97 -13.01 -3.87
CA VAL A 94 -3.11 -12.78 -5.04
C VAL A 94 -3.02 -11.27 -5.22
N TYR A 95 -1.83 -10.69 -5.14
CA TYR A 95 -1.64 -9.25 -5.05
C TYR A 95 -0.48 -8.74 -5.91
N GLY A 96 -0.53 -7.44 -6.22
CA GLY A 96 0.43 -6.78 -7.09
C GLY A 96 0.26 -7.15 -8.56
N LEU A 97 0.87 -6.35 -9.44
CA LEU A 97 0.86 -6.62 -10.88
C LEU A 97 1.63 -7.91 -11.24
N GLN A 98 2.58 -8.31 -10.40
CA GLN A 98 3.32 -9.56 -10.53
C GLN A 98 2.54 -10.80 -10.06
N LYS A 99 1.32 -10.63 -9.52
CA LYS A 99 0.47 -11.71 -9.02
C LYS A 99 1.17 -12.55 -7.93
N LYS A 100 1.84 -11.89 -6.98
CA LYS A 100 2.42 -12.57 -5.81
C LYS A 100 1.30 -13.16 -4.96
N VAL A 101 1.58 -14.25 -4.25
CA VAL A 101 0.60 -14.94 -3.41
C VAL A 101 0.99 -14.76 -1.94
N TYR A 102 0.03 -14.33 -1.13
CA TYR A 102 0.13 -14.33 0.33
C TYR A 102 -0.90 -15.28 0.88
N PHE A 103 -0.42 -16.24 1.68
CA PHE A 103 -1.24 -17.25 2.31
C PHE A 103 -0.67 -17.47 3.71
N GLU A 104 -1.42 -17.06 4.73
CA GLU A 104 -1.00 -17.20 6.12
C GLU A 104 -0.87 -18.67 6.53
N ASP A 105 -1.94 -19.44 6.38
CA ASP A 105 -2.00 -20.86 6.76
C ASP A 105 -2.11 -21.79 5.54
N TYR A 106 -1.06 -21.87 4.72
CA TYR A 106 -1.07 -22.73 3.53
C TYR A 106 -1.33 -24.21 3.93
N PRO A 107 -2.44 -24.83 3.47
CA PRO A 107 -2.92 -26.12 4.00
C PRO A 107 -2.08 -27.32 3.56
N GLN A 108 -1.15 -27.13 2.63
CA GLN A 108 -0.22 -28.13 2.13
C GLN A 108 1.19 -27.75 2.57
N THR A 109 1.55 -28.04 3.83
CA THR A 109 2.96 -28.06 4.21
C THR A 109 3.58 -29.25 3.46
N CYS A 110 4.22 -29.01 2.32
CA CYS A 110 4.99 -30.08 1.68
C CYS A 110 6.15 -30.42 2.62
N CYS A 111 6.02 -31.49 3.40
CA CYS A 111 7.09 -32.03 4.23
C CYS A 111 8.25 -32.64 3.41
N MET A 112 8.32 -32.47 2.08
CA MET A 112 9.25 -33.20 1.21
C MET A 112 9.69 -32.44 -0.06
N CYS A 113 10.22 -31.22 0.07
CA CYS A 113 11.08 -30.63 -0.97
C CYS A 113 12.48 -30.31 -0.45
N THR A 114 13.04 -31.21 0.36
CA THR A 114 14.46 -31.55 0.30
C THR A 114 14.58 -32.83 -0.53
N CYS A 115 14.51 -32.69 -1.85
CA CYS A 115 14.95 -33.74 -2.77
C CYS A 115 15.81 -33.08 -3.84
N CYS A 116 17.12 -33.22 -3.59
CA CYS A 116 18.29 -33.13 -4.49
C CYS A 116 18.54 -31.80 -5.22
#